data_AF-A0A9R1B9X4-F1
#
_entry.id   AF-A0A9R1B9X4-F1
#
_cell.length_a   1.000
_cell.length_b   1.000
_cell.length_c   1.000
_cell.angle_alpha   90.00
_cell.angle_beta   90.00
_cell.angle_gamma   90.00
#
_symmetry.space_group_name_H-M   'P 1'
#
loop_
_entity.id
_entity.type
_entity.pdbx_description
1 polymer ?
#
loop_
_entity_poly.entity_id
_entity_poly.type
_entity_poly.pdbx_seq_one_letter_code
_entity_poly.pdbx_strand_id
1 'polypeptide(L)' 'MDANCGELPITTRDGTTAVTTRFIKGVDKRATITKGRSDFFRQAHMNKGQAYAFAFKCTSKGLRLIVYSI' A
#
# COMPACT_ATOMS: atom_id res chain seq x y z
N MET A 1 -7.98 15.58 14.52
CA MET A 1 -7.45 14.52 13.63
C MET A 1 -8.55 14.15 12.65
N ASP A 2 -8.23 14.03 11.35
CA ASP A 2 -9.20 13.51 10.38
C ASP A 2 -9.35 12.00 10.62
N ALA A 3 -10.44 11.58 11.27
CA ALA A 3 -10.69 10.20 11.67
C ALA A 3 -10.75 9.22 10.49
N ASN A 4 -10.82 9.73 9.25
CA ASN A 4 -10.85 8.93 8.04
C ASN A 4 -9.48 8.79 7.38
N CYS A 5 -8.44 9.45 7.90
CA CYS A 5 -7.08 9.32 7.41
C CYS A 5 -6.26 8.34 8.25
N GLY A 6 -5.45 7.53 7.59
CA GLY A 6 -4.49 6.66 8.25
C GLY A 6 -3.22 6.46 7.43
N GLU A 7 -2.23 5.88 8.06
CA GLU A 7 -1.01 5.42 7.41
C GLU A 7 -1.11 3.92 7.08
N LEU A 8 -0.64 3.54 5.90
CA LEU A 8 -0.58 2.17 5.44
C LEU A 8 0.82 1.87 4.90
N PRO A 9 1.62 1.10 5.64
CA PRO A 9 2.87 0.54 5.13
C PRO A 9 2.58 -0.40 3.96
N ILE A 10 3.28 -0.19 2.84
CA ILE A 10 3.27 -1.06 1.67
C ILE A 10 4.66 -1.69 1.54
N THR A 11 4.70 -3.00 1.37
CA THR A 11 5.94 -3.76 1.23
C THR A 11 5.89 -4.73 0.05
N THR A 12 7.02 -4.95 -0.62
CA THR A 12 7.17 -6.07 -1.57
C THR A 12 7.26 -7.40 -0.80
N ARG A 13 7.03 -8.53 -1.48
CA ARG A 13 7.10 -9.89 -0.88
C ARG A 13 8.40 -10.15 -0.12
N ASP A 14 9.51 -9.74 -0.70
CA ASP A 14 10.87 -9.89 -0.16
C ASP A 14 11.19 -8.85 0.94
N GLY A 15 10.30 -7.89 1.17
CA GLY A 15 10.44 -6.85 2.20
C GLY A 15 11.49 -5.79 1.89
N THR A 16 12.09 -5.79 0.70
CA THR A 16 13.17 -4.88 0.32
C THR A 16 12.68 -3.45 0.08
N THR A 17 11.48 -3.30 -0.48
CA THR A 17 10.86 -2.01 -0.72
C THR A 17 9.75 -1.79 0.29
N ALA A 18 9.87 -0.76 1.12
CA ALA A 18 8.86 -0.36 2.08
C ALA A 18 8.53 1.13 1.93
N VAL A 19 7.27 1.47 1.67
CA VAL A 19 6.80 2.86 1.64
C VAL A 19 5.62 3.00 2.57
N THR A 20 5.66 3.99 3.46
CA THR A 20 4.49 4.38 4.23
C THR A 20 3.62 5.32 3.40
N THR A 21 2.43 4.86 3.07
CA THR A 21 1.46 5.66 2.31
C THR A 21 0.38 6.24 3.21
N ARG A 22 -0.23 7.34 2.77
CA ARG A 22 -1.44 7.85 3.42
C ARG A 22 -2.67 7.32 2.68
N PHE A 23 -3.65 6.82 3.42
CA PHE A 23 -4.95 6.48 2.86
C PHE A 23 -6.06 7.32 3.48
N ILE A 24 -7.13 7.50 2.72
CA ILE A 24 -8.38 8.10 3.17
C ILE A 24 -9.48 7.05 3.01
N LYS A 25 -10.21 6.78 4.09
CA LYS A 25 -11.40 5.93 4.07
C LYS A 25 -12.58 6.73 3.52
N GLY A 26 -13.16 6.25 2.43
CA GLY A 26 -14.39 6.77 1.86
C GLY A 26 -15.61 6.31 2.66
N VAL A 27 -16.72 7.04 2.50
CA VAL A 27 -18.03 6.68 3.07
C VAL A 27 -18.60 5.38 2.48
N ASP A 28 -18.11 4.99 1.31
CA ASP A 28 -18.54 3.86 0.49
C ASP A 28 -17.75 2.56 0.77
N LYS A 29 -17.20 2.41 1.98
CA LYS A 29 -16.35 1.26 2.39
C LYS A 29 -15.09 1.08 1.52
N ARG A 30 -14.72 2.07 0.72
CA ARG A 30 -13.46 2.09 -0.03
C ARG A 30 -12.39 2.84 0.75
N ALA A 31 -11.13 2.59 0.40
CA ALA A 31 -10.01 3.39 0.85
C ALA A 31 -9.16 3.79 -0.35
N THR A 32 -8.79 5.07 -0.41
CA THR A 32 -7.95 5.62 -1.48
C THR A 32 -6.59 5.95 -0.93
N ILE A 33 -5.55 5.38 -1.52
CA ILE A 33 -4.15 5.71 -1.24
C ILE A 33 -3.83 7.01 -1.97
N THR A 34 -3.36 8.02 -1.23
CA THR A 34 -3.07 9.36 -1.77
C THR A 34 -1.55 9.60 -1.85
N LYS A 35 -0.89 9.77 -0.70
CA LYS A 35 0.55 10.07 -0.63
C LYS A 35 1.39 8.79 -0.67
N GLY A 36 2.52 8.82 -1.38
CA GLY A 36 3.49 7.72 -1.44
C GLY A 36 3.18 6.64 -2.48
N ARG A 37 2.05 6.74 -3.21
CA ARG A 37 1.67 5.79 -4.26
C ARG A 37 2.67 5.77 -5.43
N SER A 38 3.03 6.95 -5.95
CA SER A 38 3.97 7.09 -7.07
C SER A 38 5.38 6.63 -6.67
N ASP A 39 5.84 7.00 -5.48
CA ASP A 39 7.13 6.59 -4.96
C ASP A 39 7.20 5.07 -4.78
N PHE A 40 6.12 4.45 -4.30
CA PHE A 40 6.02 3.01 -4.19
C PHE A 40 6.13 2.34 -5.57
N PHE A 41 5.38 2.78 -6.58
CA PHE A 41 5.48 2.19 -7.92
C PHE A 41 6.89 2.29 -8.50
N ARG A 42 7.57 3.42 -8.28
CA ARG A 42 8.95 3.62 -8.72
C ARG A 42 9.92 2.68 -8.00
N GLN A 43 9.83 2.58 -6.67
CA GLN A 43 10.75 1.77 -5.86
C GLN A 43 10.52 0.27 -6.02
N ALA A 44 9.26 -0.15 -6.15
CA ALA A 44 8.90 -1.55 -6.35
C ALA A 44 9.08 -2.00 -7.82
N HIS A 45 9.67 -1.15 -8.67
CA HIS A 45 9.88 -1.40 -10.09
C HIS A 45 8.62 -1.93 -10.80
N MET A 46 7.46 -1.36 -10.45
CA MET A 46 6.19 -1.81 -11.01
C MET A 46 6.04 -1.26 -12.43
N ASN A 47 6.13 -2.14 -13.43
CA ASN A 47 6.11 -1.72 -14.83
C ASN A 47 4.71 -1.85 -15.43
N LYS A 48 4.42 -0.96 -16.37
CA LYS A 48 3.18 -0.98 -17.14
C LYS A 48 3.07 -2.31 -17.89
N GLY A 49 1.88 -2.92 -17.86
CA GLY A 49 1.59 -4.18 -18.53
C GLY A 49 1.91 -5.43 -17.70
N GLN A 50 2.55 -5.28 -16.54
CA GLN A 50 2.75 -6.38 -15.60
C GLN A 50 1.56 -6.50 -14.64
N ALA A 51 1.27 -7.73 -14.23
CA ALA A 51 0.22 -8.04 -13.27
C ALA A 51 0.81 -8.17 -11.87
N TYR A 52 0.11 -7.59 -10.90
CA TYR A 52 0.52 -7.61 -9.49
C TYR A 52 -0.66 -7.97 -8.60
N ALA A 53 -0.41 -8.78 -7.59
CA ALA A 53 -1.38 -9.10 -6.55
C ALA A 53 -1.09 -8.28 -5.29
N PHE A 54 -2.15 -7.80 -4.66
CA PHE A 54 -2.09 -7.01 -3.43
C PHE A 54 -2.80 -7.77 -2.31
N ALA A 55 -2.14 -7.94 -1.17
CA ALA A 55 -2.71 -8.62 -0.02
C ALA A 55 -2.58 -7.78 1.25
N PHE A 56 -3.69 -7.59 1.95
CA PHE A 56 -3.68 -7.02 3.28
C PHE A 56 -3.23 -8.08 4.29
N LYS A 57 -2.28 -7.71 5.17
CA LYS A 57 -1.85 -8.55 6.28
C LYS A 57 -1.94 -7.76 7.58
N CYS A 58 -2.67 -8.28 8.54
CA CYS A 58 -2.60 -7.80 9.92
C CYS A 58 -1.38 -8.41 10.60
N THR A 59 -0.57 -7.57 11.22
CA THR A 59 0.60 -7.95 12.01
C THR A 59 0.46 -7.41 13.43
N SER A 60 1.30 -7.85 14.36
CA SER A 60 1.37 -7.25 15.70
C SER A 60 1.69 -5.75 15.69
N LYS A 61 2.28 -5.25 14.59
CA LYS A 61 2.58 -3.83 14.36
C LYS A 61 1.47 -3.07 13.63
N GLY A 62 0.35 -3.73 13.33
CA GLY A 62 -0.78 -3.16 12.59
C GLY A 62 -0.96 -3.71 11.18
N LEU A 63 -1.83 -3.04 10.42
CA LEU A 63 -2.18 -3.39 9.04
C LEU A 63 -1.05 -3.00 8.09
N ARG A 64 -0.72 -3.88 7.14
CA ARG A 64 0.17 -3.59 6.02
C ARG A 64 -0.36 -4.15 4.71
N LEU A 65 0.03 -3.55 3.60
CA LEU A 65 -0.21 -4.07 2.26
C LEU A 65 1.07 -4.77 1.75
N ILE A 66 0.92 -5.97 1.21
CA ILE A 66 2.01 -6.73 0.58
C ILE A 66 1.71 -6.81 -0.91
N VAL A 67 2.73 -6.53 -1.73
CA VAL A 67 2.65 -6.59 -3.18
C VAL A 67 3.48 -7.75 -3.71
N TYR A 68 2.85 -8.52 -4.59
CA TYR A 68 3.42 -9.67 -5.26
C TYR A 68 3.47 -9.40 -6.77
N SER A 69 4.63 -9.60 -7.39
CA SER A 69 4.68 -9.80 -8.84
C SER A 69 4.13 -11.19 -9.16
N ILE A 70 3.35 -11.28 -10.24
CA ILE A 70 2.81 -12.55 -10.76
C ILE A 70 3.74 -13.09 -11.84
#